data_AF-A0A378UTL7-F1
#
_entry.id   AF-A0A378UTL7-F1
#
_cell.length_a   1.000
_cell.length_b   1.000
_cell.length_c   1.000
_cell.angle_alpha   90.00
_cell.angle_beta   90.00
_cell.angle_gamma   90.00
#
_symmetry.space_group_name_H-M   'P 1'
#
loop_
_entity.id
_entity.type
_entity.pdbx_description
1 polymer ?
#
loop_
_entity_poly.entity_id
_entity_poly.type
_entity_poly.pdbx_seq_one_letter_code
_entity_poly.pdbx_strand_id
1 'polypeptide(L)'
;MAVFQRSVQQVVTHEFTLNRTPNRTIQLHTYHVVDFDALESAGIADARRRAPLIEYLDGLGFTAEQMIEAESRGRLFGLAGDVLQWSGPPEYCLADVAAMIGVPLADVERAWAALGLTVAGCDVKTLSAADVEALRTWAEMRVLVGDVEATGLLRVVGSGMARLSEAISSMSRAGTPTSSSSIPTTSSPPPRRTGQRRGSSRASAP
;
A
#
# COMPACT_ATOMS: atom_id res chain seq x y z
N MET A 1 31.88 -9.86 6.67
CA MET A 1 30.44 -9.68 6.39
C MET A 1 29.68 -11.01 6.35
N ALA A 2 29.82 -11.87 7.36
CA ALA A 2 29.04 -13.12 7.47
C ALA A 2 28.47 -13.35 8.89
N VAL A 3 28.75 -12.44 9.82
CA VAL A 3 28.28 -12.51 11.22
C VAL A 3 26.98 -11.72 11.40
N PHE A 4 26.82 -10.61 10.67
CA PHE A 4 25.63 -9.76 10.76
C PHE A 4 24.37 -10.37 10.12
N GLN A 5 24.55 -11.28 9.17
CA GLN A 5 23.45 -11.96 8.47
C GLN A 5 22.88 -13.15 9.27
N ARG A 6 23.59 -13.62 10.29
CA ARG A 6 23.13 -14.72 11.17
C ARG A 6 22.25 -14.22 12.33
N SER A 7 22.43 -12.98 12.77
CA SER A 7 21.64 -12.38 13.86
C SER A 7 20.22 -12.00 13.45
N VAL A 8 19.99 -11.62 12.18
CA VAL A 8 18.64 -11.26 11.70
C VAL A 8 17.75 -12.50 11.54
N GLN A 9 18.34 -13.67 11.21
CA GLN A 9 17.59 -14.92 11.09
C GLN A 9 17.22 -15.53 12.46
N GLN A 10 17.99 -15.26 13.53
CA GLN A 10 17.71 -15.76 14.88
C GLN A 10 16.63 -14.97 15.62
N VAL A 11 16.49 -13.67 15.37
CA VAL A 11 15.38 -12.87 15.96
C VAL A 11 14.03 -13.33 15.39
N VAL A 12 13.97 -13.66 14.10
CA VAL A 12 12.73 -14.10 13.44
C VAL A 12 12.34 -15.55 13.77
N THR A 13 13.26 -16.39 14.26
CA THR A 13 12.93 -17.79 14.65
C THR A 13 12.72 -18.01 16.14
N HIS A 14 13.14 -17.09 17.02
CA HIS A 14 12.93 -17.25 18.47
C HIS A 14 11.73 -16.45 19.03
N GLU A 15 11.22 -15.44 18.33
CA GLU A 15 10.06 -14.66 18.78
C GLU A 15 8.70 -15.32 18.44
N PHE A 16 8.71 -16.48 17.79
CA PHE A 16 7.49 -17.25 17.50
C PHE A 16 7.13 -18.29 18.57
N THR A 17 7.87 -18.35 19.68
CA THR A 17 7.72 -19.46 20.65
C THR A 17 7.72 -19.07 22.13
N LEU A 18 7.22 -17.88 22.52
CA LEU A 18 6.99 -17.56 23.95
C LEU A 18 6.01 -16.38 24.11
N ASN A 19 4.72 -16.62 23.90
CA ASN A 19 3.69 -15.87 24.65
C ASN A 19 2.42 -16.70 24.84
N ARG A 20 2.60 -17.91 25.39
CA ARG A 20 1.54 -18.69 25.99
C ARG A 20 1.62 -18.47 27.50
N THR A 21 0.85 -17.51 28.01
CA THR A 21 0.43 -17.51 29.42
C THR A 21 -1.05 -17.13 29.47
N PRO A 22 -1.90 -17.92 30.15
CA PRO A 22 -3.35 -17.91 29.98
C PRO A 22 -4.04 -16.93 30.95
N ASN A 23 -5.26 -16.52 30.58
CA ASN A 23 -6.29 -15.87 31.42
C ASN A 23 -5.99 -14.37 31.71
N ARG A 24 -6.81 -13.38 31.35
CA ARG A 24 -8.27 -13.22 31.52
C ARG A 24 -8.54 -11.78 30.99
N THR A 25 -9.28 -11.52 29.92
CA THR A 25 -10.71 -11.72 29.73
C THR A 25 -10.92 -11.64 28.21
N ILE A 26 -11.32 -12.75 27.59
CA ILE A 26 -11.92 -12.70 26.26
C ILE A 26 -13.20 -11.90 26.47
N GLN A 27 -13.19 -10.60 26.17
CA GLN A 27 -14.41 -9.99 25.69
C GLN A 27 -14.81 -10.86 24.52
N LEU A 28 -15.96 -11.51 24.66
CA LEU A 28 -16.62 -12.21 23.58
C LEU A 28 -16.72 -11.18 22.45
N HIS A 29 -15.74 -11.22 21.53
CA HIS A 29 -15.87 -10.62 20.22
C HIS A 29 -17.07 -11.37 19.68
N THR A 30 -18.21 -10.71 19.72
CA THR A 30 -19.44 -11.16 19.08
C THR A 30 -18.99 -11.74 17.74
N TYR A 31 -19.29 -13.03 17.50
CA TYR A 31 -19.09 -13.62 16.18
C TYR A 31 -19.95 -12.78 15.23
N HIS A 32 -19.37 -11.72 14.67
CA HIS A 32 -20.02 -10.89 13.69
C HIS A 32 -19.88 -11.69 12.41
N VAL A 33 -20.85 -12.58 12.17
CA VAL A 33 -20.93 -13.27 10.89
C VAL A 33 -21.11 -12.18 9.85
N VAL A 34 -20.12 -12.04 8.96
CA VAL A 34 -20.18 -11.09 7.85
C VAL A 34 -21.46 -11.36 7.06
N ASP A 35 -22.33 -10.35 6.98
CA ASP A 35 -23.57 -10.44 6.20
C ASP A 35 -23.27 -10.12 4.72
N PHE A 36 -22.94 -11.16 3.96
CA PHE A 36 -22.61 -11.04 2.54
C PHE A 36 -23.77 -10.52 1.70
N ASP A 37 -25.02 -10.84 2.07
CA ASP A 37 -26.19 -10.43 1.31
C ASP A 37 -26.45 -8.92 1.53
N ALA A 38 -26.25 -8.44 2.75
CA ALA A 38 -26.29 -7.00 3.05
C ALA A 38 -25.17 -6.24 2.31
N LEU A 39 -23.93 -6.74 2.34
CA LEU A 39 -22.79 -6.12 1.63
C LEU A 39 -23.01 -6.07 0.11
N GLU A 40 -23.59 -7.13 -0.47
CA GLU A 40 -23.93 -7.17 -1.90
C GLU A 40 -25.01 -6.15 -2.24
N SER A 41 -26.05 -6.05 -1.42
CA SER A 41 -27.10 -5.03 -1.59
C SER A 41 -26.58 -3.59 -1.44
N ALA A 42 -25.52 -3.40 -0.65
CA ALA A 42 -24.91 -2.11 -0.37
C ALA A 42 -23.82 -1.71 -1.40
N GLY A 43 -23.51 -2.57 -2.37
CA GLY A 43 -22.65 -2.23 -3.51
C GLY A 43 -21.35 -3.03 -3.63
N ILE A 44 -21.10 -4.02 -2.77
CA ILE A 44 -19.98 -4.96 -2.97
C ILE A 44 -20.40 -6.08 -3.91
N ALA A 45 -20.12 -5.91 -5.21
CA ALA A 45 -20.46 -6.90 -6.22
C ALA A 45 -19.80 -8.26 -5.95
N ASP A 46 -20.58 -9.33 -6.16
CA ASP A 46 -20.17 -10.73 -5.96
C ASP A 46 -19.60 -10.98 -4.55
N ALA A 47 -20.19 -10.39 -3.51
CA ALA A 47 -19.67 -10.44 -2.13
C ALA A 47 -19.37 -11.88 -1.69
N ARG A 48 -20.28 -12.81 -1.98
CA ARG A 48 -20.13 -14.24 -1.65
C ARG A 48 -18.96 -14.91 -2.37
N ARG A 49 -18.67 -14.52 -3.62
CA ARG A 49 -17.50 -15.02 -4.36
C ARG A 49 -16.19 -14.47 -3.80
N ARG A 50 -16.25 -13.28 -3.20
CA ARG A 50 -15.12 -12.56 -2.59
C ARG A 50 -15.04 -12.77 -1.08
N ALA A 51 -15.78 -13.74 -0.52
CA ALA A 51 -15.85 -14.01 0.91
C ALA A 51 -14.47 -14.10 1.59
N PRO A 52 -13.44 -14.79 1.03
CA PRO A 52 -12.13 -14.83 1.67
C PRO A 52 -11.45 -13.46 1.86
N LEU A 53 -11.67 -12.51 0.94
CA LEU A 53 -11.15 -11.16 1.06
C LEU A 53 -11.93 -10.37 2.11
N ILE A 54 -13.26 -10.47 2.08
CA ILE A 54 -14.13 -9.71 3.00
C ILE A 54 -13.94 -10.19 4.43
N GLU A 55 -13.91 -11.50 4.67
CA GLU A 55 -13.60 -12.08 5.98
C GLU A 55 -12.20 -11.70 6.47
N TYR A 56 -11.23 -11.65 5.55
CA TYR A 56 -9.89 -11.18 5.90
C TYR A 56 -9.89 -9.71 6.32
N LEU A 57 -10.59 -8.83 5.59
CA LEU A 57 -10.70 -7.41 5.94
C LEU A 57 -11.48 -7.19 7.24
N ASP A 58 -12.53 -7.96 7.49
CA ASP A 58 -13.28 -7.96 8.75
C ASP A 58 -12.38 -8.41 9.91
N GLY A 59 -11.58 -9.46 9.70
CA GLY A 59 -10.57 -9.92 10.66
C GLY A 59 -9.44 -8.91 10.92
N LEU A 60 -9.21 -7.98 10.00
CA LEU A 60 -8.32 -6.82 10.19
C LEU A 60 -9.00 -5.64 10.90
N GLY A 61 -10.30 -5.73 11.18
CA GLY A 61 -11.08 -4.73 11.89
C GLY A 61 -11.74 -3.66 11.02
N PHE A 62 -11.78 -3.85 9.69
CA PHE A 62 -12.53 -2.94 8.82
C PHE A 62 -14.03 -3.12 8.97
N THR A 63 -14.74 -2.01 9.09
CA THR A 63 -16.21 -1.98 9.11
C THR A 63 -16.81 -2.19 7.72
N ALA A 64 -18.07 -2.62 7.66
CA ALA A 64 -18.82 -2.76 6.42
C ALA A 64 -18.83 -1.44 5.62
N GLU A 65 -19.04 -0.32 6.30
CA GLU A 65 -19.07 1.02 5.71
C GLU A 65 -17.73 1.37 5.03
N GLN A 66 -16.61 1.09 5.70
CA GLN A 66 -15.27 1.31 5.13
C GLN A 66 -15.01 0.42 3.91
N MET A 67 -15.47 -0.84 3.93
CA MET A 67 -15.35 -1.75 2.79
C MET A 67 -16.19 -1.26 1.60
N ILE A 68 -17.44 -0.84 1.84
CA ILE A 68 -18.32 -0.29 0.80
C ILE A 68 -17.72 0.98 0.19
N GLU A 69 -17.21 1.89 1.02
CA GLU A 69 -16.57 3.12 0.58
C GLU A 69 -15.33 2.81 -0.29
N ALA A 70 -14.50 1.84 0.13
CA ALA A 70 -13.32 1.42 -0.63
C ALA A 70 -13.70 0.75 -1.96
N GLU A 71 -14.74 -0.08 -1.99
CA GLU A 71 -15.25 -0.71 -3.20
C GLU A 71 -15.79 0.32 -4.20
N SER A 72 -16.48 1.37 -3.73
CA SER A 72 -16.97 2.46 -4.59
C SER A 72 -15.84 3.17 -5.35
N ARG A 73 -14.61 3.07 -4.85
CA ARG A 73 -13.38 3.62 -5.45
C ARG A 73 -12.53 2.56 -6.16
N GLY A 74 -13.00 1.31 -6.26
CA GLY A 74 -12.26 0.19 -6.83
C GLY A 74 -11.03 -0.23 -6.03
N ARG A 75 -10.99 0.06 -4.72
CA ARG A 75 -9.82 -0.15 -3.85
C ARG A 75 -10.07 -1.09 -2.67
N LEU A 76 -11.09 -1.96 -2.72
CA LEU A 76 -11.35 -2.89 -1.62
C LEU A 76 -10.14 -3.77 -1.28
N PHE A 77 -9.42 -4.28 -2.29
CA PHE A 77 -8.18 -5.04 -2.07
C PHE A 77 -7.05 -4.17 -1.47
N GLY A 78 -7.07 -2.87 -1.74
CA GLY A 78 -6.08 -1.92 -1.25
C GLY A 78 -6.11 -1.76 0.28
N LEU A 79 -7.27 -1.96 0.92
CA LEU A 79 -7.42 -1.85 2.37
C LEU A 79 -6.47 -2.78 3.15
N ALA A 80 -6.23 -3.99 2.64
CA ALA A 80 -5.28 -4.92 3.24
C ALA A 80 -3.83 -4.39 3.19
N GLY A 81 -3.48 -3.73 2.08
CA GLY A 81 -2.18 -3.09 1.93
C GLY A 81 -2.02 -1.87 2.85
N ASP A 82 -3.10 -1.13 3.05
CA ASP A 82 -3.13 0.06 3.90
C ASP A 82 -2.81 -0.31 5.37
N VAL A 83 -3.43 -1.35 5.94
CA VAL A 83 -3.16 -1.78 7.33
C VAL A 83 -1.71 -2.18 7.56
N LEU A 84 -1.06 -2.82 6.58
CA LEU A 84 0.35 -3.23 6.69
C LEU A 84 1.31 -2.05 6.72
N GLN A 85 0.90 -0.89 6.21
CA GLN A 85 1.74 0.31 6.12
C GLN A 85 1.31 1.40 7.12
N TRP A 86 0.12 1.28 7.70
CA TRP A 86 -0.38 2.25 8.67
C TRP A 86 0.36 2.18 10.00
N SER A 87 0.56 3.36 10.58
CA SER A 87 1.01 3.50 11.96
C SER A 87 -0.15 3.54 12.96
N GLY A 88 -1.37 3.24 12.50
CA GLY A 88 -2.63 3.29 13.24
C GLY A 88 -3.76 3.94 12.42
N PRO A 89 -5.02 3.92 12.91
CA PRO A 89 -6.13 4.59 12.25
C PRO A 89 -5.94 6.13 12.23
N PRO A 90 -6.44 6.83 11.19
CA PRO A 90 -6.37 8.29 11.10
C PRO A 90 -7.43 8.94 11.99
N GLU A 91 -7.04 9.27 13.22
CA GLU A 91 -7.93 9.79 14.26
C GLU A 91 -7.81 11.31 14.47
N TYR A 92 -6.69 11.89 14.06
CA TYR A 92 -6.28 13.26 14.35
C TYR A 92 -6.04 14.08 13.08
N CYS A 93 -6.30 15.39 13.15
CA CYS A 93 -5.86 16.38 12.16
C CYS A 93 -4.67 17.20 12.69
N LEU A 94 -3.98 17.97 11.83
CA LEU A 94 -2.83 18.79 12.26
C LEU A 94 -3.21 19.83 13.32
N ALA A 95 -4.42 20.38 13.26
CA ALA A 95 -4.93 21.30 14.26
C ALA A 95 -5.10 20.64 15.63
N ASP A 96 -5.61 19.41 15.68
CA ASP A 96 -5.70 18.62 16.91
C ASP A 96 -4.31 18.41 17.51
N VAL A 97 -3.34 18.01 16.69
CA VAL A 97 -1.98 17.73 17.15
C VAL A 97 -1.31 18.99 17.70
N ALA A 98 -1.40 20.12 17.00
CA ALA A 98 -0.87 21.39 17.45
C ALA A 98 -1.40 21.79 18.83
N ALA A 99 -2.72 21.64 19.04
CA ALA A 99 -3.35 21.88 20.34
C ALA A 99 -2.86 20.91 21.42
N MET A 100 -2.74 19.61 21.11
CA MET A 100 -2.32 18.58 22.04
C MET A 100 -0.87 18.72 22.51
N ILE A 101 0.04 19.13 21.63
CA ILE A 101 1.47 19.26 21.95
C ILE A 101 1.87 20.69 22.36
N GLY A 102 0.93 21.64 22.33
CA GLY A 102 1.17 23.03 22.77
C GLY A 102 2.06 23.84 21.83
N VAL A 103 2.01 23.55 20.52
CA VAL A 103 2.86 24.19 19.50
C VAL A 103 1.97 24.92 18.47
N PRO A 104 2.38 26.09 17.93
CA PRO A 104 1.61 26.76 16.89
C PRO A 104 1.36 25.86 15.68
N LEU A 105 0.14 25.89 15.13
CA LEU A 105 -0.23 25.07 13.96
C LEU A 105 0.74 25.25 12.79
N ALA A 106 1.13 26.49 12.49
CA ALA A 106 2.09 26.79 11.43
C ALA A 106 3.45 26.10 11.62
N ASP A 107 3.86 25.82 12.86
CA ASP A 107 5.11 25.10 13.14
C ASP A 107 4.93 23.60 12.88
N VAL A 108 3.78 23.04 13.26
CA VAL A 108 3.43 21.63 12.99
C VAL A 108 3.29 21.39 11.48
N GLU A 109 2.66 22.29 10.75
CA GLU A 109 2.57 22.23 9.27
C GLU A 109 3.96 22.26 8.62
N ARG A 110 4.87 23.10 9.13
CA ARG A 110 6.26 23.14 8.64
C ARG A 110 7.02 21.85 8.95
N ALA A 111 6.84 21.27 10.13
CA ALA A 111 7.45 20.00 10.51
C ALA A 111 6.93 18.85 9.63
N TRP A 112 5.62 18.79 9.41
CA TRP A 112 4.98 17.80 8.55
C TRP A 112 5.47 17.90 7.10
N ALA A 113 5.54 19.12 6.57
CA ALA A 113 6.10 19.39 5.24
C ALA A 113 7.61 19.06 5.16
N ALA A 114 8.36 19.25 6.26
CA ALA A 114 9.78 18.89 6.30
C ALA A 114 10.01 17.38 6.18
N LEU A 115 9.09 16.54 6.67
CA LEU A 115 9.10 15.09 6.40
C LEU A 115 8.78 14.75 4.93
N GLY A 116 8.35 15.73 4.12
CA GLY A 116 7.88 15.51 2.75
C GLY A 116 6.45 15.02 2.67
N LEU A 117 5.68 15.12 3.76
CA LEU A 117 4.29 14.67 3.85
C LEU A 117 3.33 15.83 3.57
N THR A 118 2.14 15.51 3.05
CA THR A 118 1.09 16.49 2.75
C THR A 118 -0.25 16.02 3.32
N VAL A 119 -1.11 16.97 3.66
CA VAL A 119 -2.50 16.72 4.05
C VAL A 119 -3.43 17.56 3.18
N ALA A 120 -4.66 17.11 2.98
CA ALA A 120 -5.66 17.84 2.19
C ALA A 120 -6.14 19.13 2.88
N GLY A 121 -6.03 19.19 4.21
CA GLY A 121 -6.37 20.35 5.04
C GLY A 121 -5.91 20.11 6.48
N CYS A 122 -5.73 21.19 7.25
CA CYS A 122 -5.24 21.10 8.63
C CYS A 122 -6.28 20.55 9.62
N ASP A 123 -7.55 20.51 9.23
CA ASP A 123 -8.73 20.00 9.94
C ASP A 123 -9.16 18.60 9.47
N VAL A 124 -8.50 18.05 8.46
CA VAL A 124 -8.81 16.71 7.92
C VAL A 124 -8.08 15.65 8.73
N LYS A 125 -8.81 14.63 9.20
CA LYS A 125 -8.24 13.52 9.95
C LYS A 125 -7.43 12.61 9.04
N THR A 126 -6.11 12.67 9.19
CA THR A 126 -5.16 11.84 8.42
C THR A 126 -4.01 11.31 9.27
N LEU A 127 -3.87 11.76 10.52
CA LEU A 127 -2.78 11.39 11.41
C LEU A 127 -3.24 10.33 12.41
N SER A 128 -2.35 9.38 12.68
CA SER A 128 -2.49 8.35 13.70
C SER A 128 -1.89 8.79 15.03
N ALA A 129 -2.13 8.02 16.10
CA ALA A 129 -1.49 8.26 17.40
C ALA A 129 0.05 8.21 17.34
N ALA A 130 0.63 7.40 16.44
CA ALA A 130 2.07 7.35 16.24
C ALA A 130 2.63 8.65 15.65
N ASP A 131 1.87 9.29 14.75
CA ASP A 131 2.24 10.59 14.17
C ASP A 131 2.22 11.71 15.23
N VAL A 132 1.25 11.66 16.16
CA VAL A 132 1.21 12.56 17.31
C VAL A 132 2.47 12.42 18.16
N GLU A 133 2.89 11.19 18.44
CA GLU A 133 4.08 10.91 19.24
C GLU A 133 5.38 11.35 18.53
N ALA A 134 5.47 11.13 17.22
CA ALA A 134 6.59 11.59 16.41
C ALA A 134 6.71 13.13 16.43
N LEU A 135 5.58 13.84 16.29
CA LEU A 135 5.54 15.30 16.35
C LEU A 135 5.82 15.83 17.77
N ARG A 136 5.38 15.14 18.82
CA ARG A 136 5.75 15.45 20.21
C ARG A 136 7.25 15.32 20.42
N THR A 137 7.84 14.22 19.97
CA THR A 137 9.29 13.99 20.05
C THR A 137 10.07 15.10 19.33
N TRP A 138 9.61 15.51 18.14
CA TRP A 138 10.20 16.66 17.44
C TRP A 138 10.05 17.97 18.23
N ALA A 139 8.88 18.22 18.83
CA ALA A 139 8.60 19.41 19.63
C ALA A 139 9.48 19.49 20.89
N GLU A 140 9.82 18.35 21.50
CA GLU A 140 10.78 18.28 22.60
C GLU A 140 12.21 18.49 22.11
N MET A 141 12.58 17.87 20.98
CA MET A 141 13.89 18.02 20.37
C MET A 141 14.19 19.47 19.97
N ARG A 142 13.24 20.21 19.38
CA ARG A 142 13.45 21.63 19.02
C ARG A 142 13.82 22.52 20.21
N VAL A 143 13.39 22.17 21.42
CA VAL A 143 13.75 22.91 22.64
C VAL A 143 15.22 22.66 23.02
N LEU A 144 15.71 21.44 22.76
CA LEU A 144 17.06 21.03 23.12
C LEU A 144 18.12 21.48 22.12
N VAL A 145 17.84 21.35 20.82
CA VAL A 145 18.85 21.57 19.76
C VAL A 145 18.57 22.78 18.87
N GLY A 146 17.39 23.40 18.98
CA GLY A 146 16.95 24.48 18.10
C GLY A 146 16.01 24.00 16.98
N ASP A 147 15.19 24.92 16.49
CA ASP A 147 14.16 24.65 15.46
C ASP A 147 14.77 24.25 14.11
N VAL A 148 15.88 24.89 13.72
CA VAL A 148 16.53 24.67 12.42
C VAL A 148 17.09 23.26 12.35
N GLU A 149 17.79 22.83 13.39
CA GLU A 149 18.43 21.54 13.52
C GLU A 149 17.40 20.42 13.63
N ALA A 150 16.40 20.58 14.51
CA ALA A 150 15.32 19.63 14.70
C ALA A 150 14.52 19.40 13.41
N THR A 151 14.17 20.47 12.71
CA THR A 151 13.44 20.41 11.44
C THR A 151 14.36 19.93 10.30
N GLY A 152 15.66 20.21 10.36
CA GLY A 152 16.67 19.66 9.46
C GLY A 152 16.71 18.14 9.51
N LEU A 153 16.66 17.55 10.71
CA LEU A 153 16.61 16.10 10.89
C LEU A 153 15.37 15.48 10.23
N LEU A 154 14.19 16.11 10.36
CA LEU A 154 12.98 15.65 9.69
C LEU A 154 13.15 15.54 8.17
N ARG A 155 13.84 16.52 7.54
CA ARG A 155 14.13 16.47 6.09
C ARG A 155 15.04 15.30 5.70
N VAL A 156 16.03 14.99 6.53
CA VAL A 156 16.92 13.86 6.30
C VAL A 156 16.14 12.55 6.40
N VAL A 157 15.31 12.39 7.44
CA VAL A 157 14.46 11.21 7.63
C VAL A 157 13.49 11.05 6.46
N GLY A 158 12.75 12.10 6.11
CA GLY A 158 11.78 12.09 5.02
C GLY A 158 12.41 11.73 3.67
N SER A 159 13.53 12.38 3.32
CA SER A 159 14.23 12.08 2.06
C SER A 159 14.83 10.67 2.02
N GLY A 160 15.29 10.15 3.16
CA GLY A 160 15.77 8.77 3.29
C GLY A 160 14.64 7.75 3.06
N MET A 161 13.50 7.94 3.72
CA MET A 161 12.34 7.06 3.58
C MET A 161 11.72 7.12 2.18
N ALA A 162 11.69 8.28 1.55
CA ALA A 162 11.23 8.41 0.16
C ALA A 162 12.08 7.56 -0.81
N ARG A 163 13.40 7.56 -0.64
CA ARG A 163 14.32 6.74 -1.45
C ARG A 163 14.14 5.25 -1.17
N LEU A 164 13.96 4.88 0.09
CA LEU A 164 13.67 3.49 0.48
C LEU A 164 12.36 3.00 -0.17
N SER A 165 11.31 3.80 -0.08
CA SER A 165 9.99 3.51 -0.66
C SER A 165 10.07 3.33 -2.17
N GLU A 166 10.82 4.18 -2.87
CA GLU A 166 11.02 4.04 -4.32
C GLU A 166 11.74 2.73 -4.67
N ALA A 167 12.77 2.35 -3.90
CA ALA A 167 13.48 1.10 -4.11
C ALA A 167 12.56 -0.14 -3.93
N ILE A 168 11.78 -0.16 -2.84
CA ILE A 168 10.81 -1.24 -2.58
C ILE A 168 9.75 -1.31 -3.68
N SER A 169 9.22 -0.15 -4.09
CA SER A 169 8.23 -0.06 -5.16
C SER A 169 8.78 -0.55 -6.50
N SER A 170 10.03 -0.20 -6.83
CA SER A 170 10.72 -0.70 -8.02
C SER A 170 10.89 -2.22 -8.00
N MET A 171 11.28 -2.79 -6.86
CA MET A 171 11.41 -4.24 -6.69
C MET A 171 10.06 -4.96 -6.86
N SER A 172 8.98 -4.41 -6.29
CA SER A 172 7.63 -4.97 -6.41
C SER A 172 7.17 -5.02 -7.88
N ARG A 173 7.38 -3.92 -8.64
CA ARG A 173 7.06 -3.86 -10.08
C ARG A 173 7.93 -4.79 -10.93
N ALA A 174 9.20 -4.98 -10.58
CA ALA A 174 10.08 -5.89 -11.30
C ALA A 174 9.73 -7.38 -11.04
N GLY A 175 9.16 -7.69 -9.88
CA GLY A 175 8.74 -9.03 -9.49
C GLY A 175 7.41 -9.50 -10.10
N THR A 176 6.59 -8.59 -10.66
CA THR A 176 5.39 -8.96 -11.42
C THR A 176 5.78 -9.37 -12.84
N PRO A 177 5.70 -10.66 -13.22
CA PRO A 177 6.00 -11.08 -14.58
C PRO A 177 5.03 -10.38 -15.53
N THR A 178 5.57 -9.65 -16.51
CA THR A 178 4.76 -9.16 -17.63
C THR A 178 4.20 -10.40 -18.31
N SER A 179 2.89 -10.62 -18.24
CA SER A 179 2.20 -11.60 -19.06
C SER A 179 2.19 -11.10 -20.52
N SER A 180 3.37 -11.04 -21.14
CA SER A 180 3.52 -11.06 -22.59
C SER A 180 3.26 -12.49 -23.06
N SER A 181 2.00 -12.91 -22.93
CA SER A 181 1.45 -13.97 -23.77
C SER A 181 1.47 -13.43 -25.20
N SER A 182 2.59 -13.65 -25.88
CA SER A 182 2.62 -13.67 -27.33
C SER A 182 1.72 -14.83 -27.75
N ILE A 183 0.46 -14.53 -28.04
CA ILE A 183 -0.39 -15.44 -28.82
C ILE A 183 0.36 -15.67 -30.14
N PRO A 184 0.80 -16.90 -30.47
CA PRO A 184 1.30 -17.15 -31.81
C PRO A 184 0.11 -17.03 -32.75
N THR A 185 0.00 -15.91 -33.46
CA THR A 185 -0.88 -15.82 -34.62
C THR A 185 -0.44 -16.89 -35.60
N THR A 186 -1.23 -17.96 -35.71
CA THR A 186 -1.09 -18.96 -36.75
C THR A 186 -1.32 -18.26 -38.09
N SER A 187 -0.25 -17.80 -38.74
CA SER A 187 -0.30 -17.34 -40.12
C SER A 187 -0.58 -18.54 -41.02
N SER A 188 -1.77 -18.58 -41.61
CA SER A 188 -2.14 -19.54 -42.65
C SER A 188 -1.12 -19.57 -43.80
N PRO A 189 -0.87 -20.73 -44.44
CA PRO A 189 0.05 -20.80 -45.56
C PRO A 189 -0.56 -20.15 -46.82
N PRO A 190 0.25 -19.52 -47.70
CA PRO A 190 -0.26 -18.85 -48.89
C PRO A 190 -0.78 -19.86 -49.94
N PRO A 191 -1.78 -19.48 -50.75
CA PRO A 191 -2.38 -20.39 -51.72
C PRO A 191 -1.43 -20.70 -52.88
N ARG A 192 -1.43 -21.98 -53.31
CA ARG A 192 -0.74 -22.45 -54.52
C ARG A 192 -1.24 -21.67 -55.74
N ARG A 193 -0.32 -20.99 -56.42
CA ARG A 193 -0.55 -20.39 -57.74
C ARG A 193 -0.69 -21.50 -58.77
N THR A 194 -1.92 -21.82 -59.15
CA THR A 194 -2.24 -22.59 -60.35
C THR A 194 -2.07 -21.72 -61.59
N GLY A 195 -1.23 -22.20 -62.51
CA GLY A 195 -1.25 -21.98 -63.96
C GLY A 195 -1.54 -20.58 -64.52
N GLN A 196 -0.51 -19.95 -65.09
CA GLN A 196 -0.72 -19.05 -66.22
C GLN A 196 0.29 -19.32 -67.35
N ARG A 197 -0.20 -20.08 -68.33
CA ARG A 197 0.33 -20.19 -69.70
C ARG A 197 0.25 -18.82 -70.40
N ARG A 198 1.39 -18.29 -70.83
CA ARG A 198 1.59 -17.47 -72.05
C ARG A 198 3.04 -17.73 -72.46
N GLY A 199 3.33 -18.43 -73.55
CA GLY A 199 3.04 -18.02 -74.92
C GLY A 199 4.25 -17.26 -75.46
N SER A 200 5.36 -17.95 -75.74
CA SER A 200 6.51 -17.40 -76.46
C SER A 200 6.63 -18.12 -77.81
N SER A 201 6.10 -17.44 -78.83
CA SER A 201 6.33 -17.74 -80.23
C SER A 201 7.72 -17.25 -80.65
N ARG A 202 8.25 -17.96 -81.64
CA ARG A 202 9.57 -18.00 -82.25
C ARG A 202 9.77 -16.87 -83.29
N ALA A 203 10.99 -16.33 -83.37
CA ALA A 203 11.59 -15.70 -84.56
C ALA A 203 13.13 -15.64 -84.30
N SER A 204 13.96 -16.48 -84.92
CA SER A 204 14.56 -16.40 -86.27
C SER A 204 15.58 -15.27 -86.44
N ALA A 205 16.84 -15.65 -86.67
CA ALA A 205 17.91 -14.87 -87.31
C ALA A 205 18.98 -15.86 -87.85
N PRO A 206 19.79 -15.45 -88.84
CA PRO A 206 20.05 -16.16 -90.11
C PRO A 206 21.02 -17.34 -90.07
#